data_AF-A0A6J1FL92-F1
#
_entry.id   AF-A0A6J1FL92-F1
#
_cell.length_a   1.000
_cell.length_b   1.000
_cell.length_c   1.000
_cell.angle_alpha   90.00
_cell.angle_beta   90.00
_cell.angle_gamma   90.00
#
_symmetry.space_group_name_H-M   'P 1'
#
loop_
_entity.id
_entity.type
_entity.pdbx_description
1 polymer ?
#
loop_
_entity_poly.entity_id
_entity_poly.type
_entity_poly.pdbx_seq_one_letter_code
_entity_poly.pdbx_strand_id
1 'polypeptide(L)'
;MADRDRDWDFHLRTLSNIARDSNVANDPASDPNVLLSVRRLYELCKAENSEDLVARVYPQLNKIFQRSVSSLSQSRTSNGLLLLAILQFFIDFGEVVLHDADSSLKTFFRSCLSREFADLIVAEAVLEFLNTNQNKFLTSFPTLLPQFYPLLLKLIAWNGEKLEKPFLRIFPALISPGSFLPMFPSLIDFPILVVALERVERSSGSLVGNNIASIQKSKVPEMLLALMDEAYTGSTIGDGGGDSGTEASSTIDVADPLFLELLKDENDGLSERHWNSPGMTAVIQIAINTAQSDRLKQMLNVTPRILDVYFSVALQDVNNSLICALIPLLMSRNSTLLPDKAFSYKVRKRLLEFMLAAFQRSPDFIALLKKPIINRLGEAYDNPAKTELALQLCWAIGEHGGGGRSHKDASRELFESLELLLYENLLSSRLGLRQDPGDNSSGESFRKSSQSRLLCFVITAIAKLATYHRELLPRARVSLGKVARSRTSDARVWTRAHDYLGLLSDTGISLSILGPSKPASKEAHNPGTVNWSQGGTKMVAHIPFYILHEQGPPFHDFSFSDILPRR
;
A
#
# COMPACT_ATOMS: atom_id res chain seq x y z
N MET A 1 26.17 -11.48 48.99
CA MET A 1 25.02 -12.41 48.99
C MET A 1 23.90 -11.89 49.88
N ALA A 2 24.12 -11.59 51.17
CA ALA A 2 23.08 -11.16 52.12
C ALA A 2 22.34 -9.81 51.84
N ASP A 3 22.83 -8.97 50.92
CA ASP A 3 22.15 -7.73 50.51
C ASP A 3 21.24 -7.93 49.28
N ARG A 4 21.57 -8.90 48.41
CA ARG A 4 20.79 -9.21 47.20
C ARG A 4 19.56 -10.06 47.51
N ASP A 5 19.67 -10.96 48.49
CA ASP A 5 18.52 -11.75 48.98
C ASP A 5 17.44 -10.86 49.62
N ARG A 6 17.84 -9.73 50.24
CA ARG A 6 16.90 -8.78 50.85
C ARG A 6 16.16 -7.92 49.82
N ASP A 7 16.85 -7.51 48.76
CA ASP A 7 16.23 -6.77 47.64
C ASP A 7 15.18 -7.62 46.91
N TRP A 8 15.48 -8.90 46.65
CA TRP A 8 14.54 -9.83 46.01
C TRP A 8 13.27 -10.02 46.83
N ASP A 9 13.42 -10.30 48.13
CA ASP A 9 12.31 -10.54 49.05
C ASP A 9 11.38 -9.33 49.15
N PHE A 10 11.95 -8.12 49.13
CA PHE A 10 11.20 -6.88 49.13
C PHE A 10 10.34 -6.74 47.87
N HIS A 11 10.92 -6.91 46.67
CA HIS A 11 10.18 -6.79 45.42
C HIS A 11 9.12 -7.87 45.26
N LEU A 12 9.40 -9.12 45.66
CA LEU A 12 8.41 -10.19 45.64
C LEU A 12 7.26 -9.98 46.61
N ARG A 13 7.53 -9.48 47.82
CA ARG A 13 6.46 -9.15 48.80
C ARG A 13 5.58 -8.04 48.26
N THR A 14 6.18 -7.01 47.65
CA THR A 14 5.45 -5.92 46.98
C THR A 14 4.52 -6.47 45.90
N LEU A 15 5.02 -7.31 44.99
CA LEU A 15 4.17 -7.94 43.97
C LEU A 15 3.11 -8.88 44.56
N SER A 16 3.44 -9.66 45.59
CA SER A 16 2.48 -10.59 46.21
C SER A 16 1.35 -9.87 46.94
N ASN A 17 1.62 -8.73 47.59
CA ASN A 17 0.59 -7.94 48.24
C ASN A 17 -0.40 -7.38 47.21
N ILE A 18 0.16 -6.83 46.12
CA ILE A 18 -0.63 -6.24 45.05
C ILE A 18 -1.38 -7.32 44.29
N ALA A 19 -0.81 -8.51 44.07
CA ALA A 19 -1.48 -9.64 43.45
C ALA A 19 -2.65 -10.20 44.30
N ARG A 20 -2.60 -10.05 45.63
CA ARG A 20 -3.64 -10.53 46.57
C ARG A 20 -4.80 -9.55 46.76
N ASP A 21 -4.61 -8.25 46.53
CA ASP A 21 -5.65 -7.25 46.72
C ASP A 21 -6.87 -7.48 45.81
N SER A 22 -7.97 -8.02 46.34
CA SER A 22 -9.15 -8.37 45.53
C SER A 22 -9.98 -7.18 45.04
N ASN A 23 -9.60 -5.95 45.41
CA ASN A 23 -10.34 -4.74 45.04
C ASN A 23 -10.03 -4.36 43.59
N VAL A 24 -10.99 -4.60 42.69
CA VAL A 24 -10.95 -4.19 41.26
C VAL A 24 -10.76 -2.67 41.10
N ALA A 25 -11.08 -1.88 42.14
CA ALA A 25 -10.90 -0.44 42.18
C ALA A 25 -9.44 0.03 42.27
N ASN A 26 -8.50 -0.81 42.71
CA ASN A 26 -7.08 -0.47 42.79
C ASN A 26 -6.36 -1.01 41.55
N ASP A 27 -6.13 -0.13 40.57
CA ASP A 27 -5.43 -0.49 39.34
C ASP A 27 -3.93 -0.73 39.60
N PRO A 28 -3.34 -1.89 39.22
CA PRO A 28 -1.94 -2.18 39.51
C PRO A 28 -0.96 -1.16 38.91
N ALA A 29 -1.32 -0.50 37.79
CA ALA A 29 -0.49 0.54 37.18
C ALA A 29 -0.50 1.89 37.92
N SER A 30 -1.39 2.08 38.91
CA SER A 30 -1.42 3.29 39.72
C SER A 30 -0.26 3.38 40.73
N ASP A 31 0.37 2.25 41.09
CA ASP A 31 1.54 2.24 41.98
C ASP A 31 2.84 2.13 41.15
N PRO A 32 3.67 3.19 41.08
CA PRO A 32 4.92 3.17 40.31
C PRO A 32 5.93 2.14 40.84
N ASN A 33 5.81 1.70 42.11
CA ASN A 33 6.68 0.68 42.68
C ASN A 33 6.47 -0.70 42.04
N VAL A 34 5.30 -0.96 41.45
CA VAL A 34 5.02 -2.22 40.77
C VAL A 34 5.90 -2.37 39.54
N LEU A 35 5.88 -1.38 38.65
CA LEU A 35 6.70 -1.39 37.44
C LEU A 35 8.19 -1.52 37.76
N LEU A 36 8.65 -0.78 38.78
CA LEU A 36 10.04 -0.86 39.25
C LEU A 36 10.38 -2.26 39.76
N SER A 37 9.48 -2.86 40.56
CA SER A 37 9.67 -4.20 41.12
C SER A 37 9.68 -5.28 40.03
N VAL A 38 8.80 -5.18 39.03
CA VAL A 38 8.80 -6.09 37.86
C VAL A 38 10.13 -6.01 37.11
N ARG A 39 10.61 -4.80 36.79
CA ARG A 39 11.88 -4.60 36.08
C ARG A 39 13.07 -5.13 36.89
N ARG A 40 13.09 -4.85 38.20
CA ARG A 40 14.18 -5.31 39.06
C ARG A 40 14.21 -6.84 39.21
N LEU A 41 13.05 -7.48 39.35
CA LEU A 41 12.95 -8.94 39.39
C LEU A 41 13.32 -9.59 38.05
N TYR A 42 12.95 -8.97 36.93
CA TYR A 42 13.40 -9.42 35.61
C TYR A 42 14.94 -9.40 35.50
N GLU A 43 15.59 -8.30 35.88
CA GLU A 43 17.06 -8.20 35.84
C GLU A 43 17.74 -9.20 36.77
N LEU A 44 17.17 -9.46 37.96
CA LEU A 44 17.68 -10.48 38.88
C LEU A 44 17.56 -11.90 38.29
N CYS A 45 16.40 -12.25 37.71
CA CYS A 45 16.21 -13.55 37.06
C CYS A 45 17.20 -13.74 35.90
N LYS A 46 17.46 -12.69 35.13
CA LYS A 46 18.42 -12.69 34.02
C LYS A 46 19.87 -12.81 34.48
N ALA A 47 20.23 -12.16 35.58
CA ALA A 47 21.59 -12.20 36.12
C ALA A 47 21.93 -13.52 36.81
N GLU A 48 20.98 -14.13 37.51
CA GLU A 48 21.20 -15.34 38.30
C GLU A 48 20.94 -16.64 37.51
N ASN A 49 20.20 -16.57 36.40
CA ASN A 49 19.86 -17.69 35.52
C ASN A 49 19.33 -18.92 36.29
N SER A 50 18.55 -18.68 37.36
CA SER A 50 18.00 -19.70 38.24
C SER A 50 16.53 -19.98 37.90
N GLU A 51 16.24 -21.20 37.47
CA GLU A 51 14.89 -21.65 37.12
C GLU A 51 13.93 -21.58 38.33
N ASP A 52 14.43 -21.83 39.54
CA ASP A 52 13.65 -21.76 40.78
C ASP A 52 13.13 -20.35 41.06
N LEU A 53 13.93 -19.33 40.74
CA LEU A 53 13.52 -17.93 40.92
C LEU A 53 12.46 -17.54 39.91
N VAL A 54 12.64 -17.94 38.65
CA VAL A 54 11.66 -17.74 37.58
C VAL A 54 10.32 -18.36 37.97
N ALA A 55 10.32 -19.60 38.46
CA ALA A 55 9.13 -20.32 38.89
C ALA A 55 8.40 -19.64 40.07
N ARG A 56 9.11 -18.93 40.94
CA ARG A 56 8.52 -18.18 42.07
C ARG A 56 7.95 -16.82 41.66
N VAL A 57 8.60 -16.13 40.71
CA VAL A 57 8.19 -14.81 40.24
C VAL A 57 7.00 -14.90 39.29
N TYR A 58 7.00 -15.89 38.39
CA TYR A 58 6.00 -16.05 37.34
C TYR A 58 4.54 -16.01 37.83
N PRO A 59 4.11 -16.74 38.88
CA PRO A 59 2.72 -16.75 39.32
C PRO A 59 2.22 -15.37 39.78
N GLN A 60 3.10 -14.54 40.34
CA GLN A 60 2.75 -13.17 40.76
C GLN A 60 2.60 -12.26 39.54
N LEU A 61 3.53 -12.34 38.58
CA LEU A 61 3.45 -11.57 37.35
C LEU A 61 2.22 -11.93 36.51
N ASN A 62 1.90 -13.22 36.39
CA ASN A 62 0.71 -13.66 35.65
C ASN A 62 -0.58 -13.15 36.32
N LYS A 63 -0.69 -13.21 37.66
CA LYS A 63 -1.84 -12.64 38.38
C LYS A 63 -1.99 -11.13 38.15
N ILE A 64 -0.89 -10.39 38.21
CA ILE A 64 -0.90 -8.94 37.94
C ILE A 64 -1.30 -8.66 36.50
N PHE A 65 -0.76 -9.41 35.53
CA PHE A 65 -1.11 -9.30 34.12
C PHE A 65 -2.62 -9.48 33.90
N GLN A 66 -3.20 -10.58 34.39
CA GLN A 66 -4.63 -10.85 34.22
C GLN A 66 -5.51 -9.79 34.88
N ARG A 67 -5.10 -9.26 36.02
CA ARG A 67 -5.82 -8.20 36.72
C ARG A 67 -5.77 -6.87 35.98
N SER A 68 -4.58 -6.45 35.54
CA SER A 68 -4.41 -5.24 34.72
C SER A 68 -5.21 -5.30 33.43
N VAL A 69 -5.24 -6.46 32.76
CA VAL A 69 -6.07 -6.67 31.56
C VAL A 69 -7.57 -6.57 31.89
N SER A 70 -8.00 -7.06 33.05
CA SER A 70 -9.41 -7.02 33.47
C SER A 70 -9.86 -5.61 33.90
N SER A 71 -8.98 -4.83 34.53
CA SER A 71 -9.26 -3.45 35.00
C SER A 71 -9.17 -2.41 33.89
N LEU A 72 -8.68 -2.78 32.70
CA LEU A 72 -8.33 -1.85 31.63
C LEU A 72 -9.48 -0.94 31.15
N SER A 73 -10.73 -1.38 31.26
CA SER A 73 -11.90 -0.57 30.92
C SER A 73 -12.27 0.51 31.93
N GLN A 74 -11.78 0.36 33.16
CA GLN A 74 -12.09 1.24 34.29
C GLN A 74 -10.87 2.04 34.74
N SER A 75 -9.67 1.66 34.29
CA SER A 75 -8.43 2.31 34.66
C SER A 75 -8.34 3.73 34.09
N ARG A 76 -7.83 4.65 34.92
CA ARG A 76 -7.45 6.02 34.55
C ARG A 76 -5.96 6.15 34.26
N THR A 77 -5.18 5.10 34.48
CA THR A 77 -3.71 5.07 34.37
C THR A 77 -3.28 4.17 33.21
N SER A 78 -2.21 4.57 32.50
CA SER A 78 -1.67 3.76 31.40
C SER A 78 -1.05 2.47 31.93
N ASN A 79 -1.59 1.33 31.51
CA ASN A 79 -1.11 0.01 31.89
C ASN A 79 -0.04 -0.51 30.91
N GLY A 80 0.14 0.14 29.77
CA GLY A 80 1.01 -0.31 28.68
C GLY A 80 2.43 -0.64 29.11
N LEU A 81 3.08 0.23 29.88
CA LEU A 81 4.47 0.03 30.32
C LEU A 81 4.63 -1.14 31.29
N LEU A 82 3.66 -1.33 32.19
CA LEU A 82 3.65 -2.45 33.13
C LEU A 82 3.44 -3.78 32.40
N LEU A 83 2.46 -3.83 31.51
CA LEU A 83 2.17 -5.03 30.73
C LEU A 83 3.35 -5.38 29.80
N LEU A 84 3.99 -4.41 29.17
CA LEU A 84 5.20 -4.65 28.36
C LEU A 84 6.35 -5.24 29.18
N ALA A 85 6.59 -4.73 30.39
CA ALA A 85 7.62 -5.27 31.27
C ALA A 85 7.34 -6.74 31.67
N ILE A 86 6.08 -7.07 31.92
CA ILE A 86 5.66 -8.45 32.19
C ILE A 86 5.80 -9.33 30.94
N LEU A 87 5.43 -8.82 29.77
CA LEU A 87 5.57 -9.55 28.49
C LEU A 87 7.03 -9.85 28.15
N GLN A 88 7.96 -8.93 28.44
CA GLN A 88 9.39 -9.19 28.28
C GLN A 88 9.83 -10.39 29.12
N PHE A 89 9.34 -10.50 30.36
CA PHE A 89 9.58 -11.68 31.19
C PHE A 89 8.99 -12.95 30.57
N PHE A 90 7.76 -12.91 30.04
CA PHE A 90 7.15 -14.07 29.39
C PHE A 90 7.89 -14.51 28.11
N ILE A 91 8.42 -13.58 27.32
CA ILE A 91 9.20 -13.91 26.11
C ILE A 91 10.58 -14.48 26.43
N ASP A 92 11.21 -14.05 27.53
CA ASP A 92 12.55 -14.49 27.89
C ASP A 92 12.55 -15.79 28.70
N PHE A 93 11.56 -15.98 29.56
CA PHE A 93 11.52 -17.11 30.50
C PHE A 93 10.32 -18.03 30.32
N GLY A 94 9.46 -17.80 29.32
CA GLY A 94 8.22 -18.57 29.10
C GLY A 94 8.45 -20.08 28.96
N GLU A 95 9.54 -20.49 28.31
CA GLU A 95 9.88 -21.91 28.15
C GLU A 95 10.15 -22.61 29.49
N VAL A 96 10.81 -21.92 30.43
CA VAL A 96 11.15 -22.46 31.76
C VAL A 96 9.89 -22.77 32.57
N VAL A 97 8.85 -21.97 32.40
CA VAL A 97 7.58 -22.10 33.15
C VAL A 97 6.45 -22.69 32.31
N LEU A 98 6.74 -23.18 31.10
CA LEU A 98 5.76 -23.71 30.14
C LEU A 98 4.59 -22.74 29.88
N HIS A 99 4.88 -21.43 29.89
CA HIS A 99 3.89 -20.39 29.61
C HIS A 99 3.83 -20.07 28.13
N ASP A 100 2.62 -20.10 27.58
CA ASP A 100 2.38 -19.63 26.21
C ASP A 100 2.29 -18.10 26.17
N ALA A 101 3.39 -17.47 25.77
CA ALA A 101 3.45 -16.02 25.61
C ALA A 101 2.59 -15.50 24.45
N ASP A 102 2.21 -16.32 23.46
CA ASP A 102 1.42 -15.87 22.29
C ASP A 102 0.04 -15.37 22.72
N SER A 103 -0.65 -16.10 23.59
CA SER A 103 -1.95 -15.66 24.11
C SER A 103 -1.84 -14.36 24.90
N SER A 104 -0.79 -14.18 25.71
CA SER A 104 -0.57 -12.95 26.48
C SER A 104 -0.27 -11.77 25.56
N LEU A 105 0.55 -11.98 24.53
CA LEU A 105 0.85 -10.97 23.51
C LEU A 105 -0.41 -10.55 22.77
N LYS A 106 -1.19 -11.50 22.23
CA LYS A 106 -2.47 -11.22 21.56
C LYS A 106 -3.42 -10.41 22.43
N THR A 107 -3.53 -10.76 23.71
CA THR A 107 -4.35 -10.02 24.68
C THR A 107 -3.86 -8.59 24.87
N PHE A 108 -2.54 -8.36 24.97
CA PHE A 108 -1.98 -7.02 25.06
C PHE A 108 -2.30 -6.17 23.83
N PHE A 109 -2.08 -6.71 22.62
CA PHE A 109 -2.39 -5.99 21.38
C PHE A 109 -3.89 -5.66 21.28
N ARG A 110 -4.77 -6.64 21.53
CA ARG A 110 -6.23 -6.47 21.41
C ARG A 110 -6.84 -5.57 22.47
N SER A 111 -6.38 -5.67 23.71
CA SER A 111 -7.05 -5.05 24.85
C SER A 111 -6.36 -3.77 25.28
N CYS A 112 -5.02 -3.76 25.36
CA CYS A 112 -4.24 -2.62 25.86
C CYS A 112 -3.81 -1.68 24.75
N LEU A 113 -3.06 -2.16 23.76
CA LEU A 113 -2.50 -1.30 22.74
C LEU A 113 -3.58 -0.64 21.87
N SER A 114 -4.68 -1.35 21.59
CA SER A 114 -5.85 -0.79 20.89
C SER A 114 -6.45 0.45 21.57
N ARG A 115 -6.24 0.62 22.88
CA ARG A 115 -6.71 1.74 23.67
C ARG A 115 -5.63 2.81 23.88
N GLU A 116 -4.41 2.37 24.12
CA GLU A 116 -3.29 3.21 24.53
C GLU A 116 -2.34 3.59 23.37
N PHE A 117 -2.62 3.20 22.11
CA PHE A 117 -1.75 3.54 20.96
C PHE A 117 -1.52 5.05 20.78
N ALA A 118 -2.41 5.89 21.32
CA ALA A 118 -2.31 7.35 21.23
C ALA A 118 -1.31 7.94 22.25
N ASP A 119 -0.92 7.19 23.29
CA ASP A 119 0.10 7.61 24.25
C ASP A 119 1.49 7.42 23.64
N LEU A 120 2.24 8.52 23.48
CA LEU A 120 3.57 8.52 22.88
C LEU A 120 4.56 7.63 23.65
N ILE A 121 4.49 7.61 24.99
CA ILE A 121 5.44 6.85 25.83
C ILE A 121 5.20 5.35 25.64
N VAL A 122 3.92 4.95 25.60
CA VAL A 122 3.54 3.57 25.33
C VAL A 122 3.92 3.19 23.90
N ALA A 123 3.64 4.03 22.91
CA ALA A 123 3.97 3.78 21.51
C ALA A 123 5.48 3.61 21.28
N GLU A 124 6.31 4.45 21.89
CA GLU A 124 7.77 4.34 21.84
C GLU A 124 8.25 3.03 22.48
N ALA A 125 7.76 2.72 23.70
CA ALA A 125 8.11 1.48 24.39
C ALA A 125 7.69 0.21 23.64
N VAL A 126 6.53 0.22 22.96
CA VAL A 126 6.09 -0.90 22.10
C VAL A 126 7.05 -1.09 20.94
N LEU A 127 7.45 -0.03 20.23
CA LEU A 127 8.36 -0.15 19.10
C LEU A 127 9.76 -0.55 19.54
N GLU A 128 10.24 -0.08 20.69
CA GLU A 128 11.52 -0.52 21.27
C GLU A 128 11.47 -2.01 21.62
N PHE A 129 10.41 -2.45 22.28
CA PHE A 129 10.17 -3.86 22.62
C PHE A 129 10.14 -4.76 21.38
N LEU A 130 9.44 -4.35 20.32
CA LEU A 130 9.37 -5.09 19.06
C LEU A 130 10.72 -5.13 18.32
N ASN A 131 11.46 -4.01 18.28
CA ASN A 131 12.78 -3.96 17.65
C ASN A 131 13.80 -4.83 18.39
N THR A 132 13.78 -4.81 19.73
CA THR A 132 14.71 -5.58 20.56
C THR A 132 14.48 -7.08 20.42
N ASN A 133 13.22 -7.50 20.29
CA ASN A 133 12.85 -8.91 20.24
C ASN A 133 12.52 -9.40 18.81
N GLN A 134 12.95 -8.69 17.76
CA GLN A 134 12.54 -8.97 16.37
C GLN A 134 12.75 -10.42 15.95
N ASN A 135 13.91 -11.01 16.28
CA ASN A 135 14.21 -12.41 15.95
C ASN A 135 13.23 -13.39 16.60
N LYS A 136 12.83 -13.15 17.84
CA LYS A 136 11.85 -13.98 18.56
C LYS A 136 10.47 -13.86 17.96
N PHE A 137 10.05 -12.65 17.57
CA PHE A 137 8.78 -12.46 16.88
C PHE A 137 8.75 -13.16 15.52
N LEU A 138 9.84 -13.13 14.75
CA LEU A 138 9.91 -13.80 13.45
C LEU A 138 9.95 -15.33 13.55
N THR A 139 10.53 -15.88 14.62
CA THR A 139 10.71 -17.33 14.78
C THR A 139 9.59 -17.98 15.61
N SER A 140 9.29 -17.42 16.78
CA SER A 140 8.34 -17.98 17.75
C SER A 140 6.90 -17.48 17.55
N PHE A 141 6.71 -16.27 17.00
CA PHE A 141 5.37 -15.64 16.86
C PHE A 141 5.10 -15.07 15.45
N PRO A 142 5.33 -15.83 14.37
CA PRO A 142 5.37 -15.29 13.00
C PRO A 142 4.05 -14.66 12.52
N THR A 143 2.92 -15.06 13.11
CA THR A 143 1.59 -14.57 12.72
C THR A 143 1.14 -13.33 13.49
N LEU A 144 1.78 -13.00 14.62
CA LEU A 144 1.31 -11.95 15.53
C LEU A 144 1.37 -10.56 14.86
N LEU A 145 2.54 -10.19 14.36
CA LEU A 145 2.77 -8.89 13.73
C LEU A 145 1.92 -8.69 12.46
N PRO A 146 1.84 -9.67 11.54
CA PRO A 146 0.89 -9.62 10.45
C PRO A 146 -0.58 -9.56 10.87
N GLN A 147 -0.95 -10.14 12.01
CA GLN A 147 -2.32 -10.07 12.51
C GLN A 147 -2.70 -8.66 13.00
N PHE A 148 -1.77 -7.95 13.62
CA PHE A 148 -2.01 -6.64 14.25
C PHE A 148 -1.43 -5.46 13.46
N TYR A 149 -1.12 -5.63 12.17
CA TYR A 149 -0.64 -4.53 11.34
C TYR A 149 -1.58 -3.31 11.33
N PRO A 150 -2.93 -3.42 11.32
CA PRO A 150 -3.80 -2.24 11.29
C PRO A 150 -3.62 -1.37 12.54
N LEU A 151 -3.48 -2.01 13.70
CA LEU A 151 -3.24 -1.32 14.97
C LEU A 151 -1.86 -0.63 14.99
N LEU A 152 -0.83 -1.29 14.46
CA LEU A 152 0.50 -0.69 14.34
C LEU A 152 0.52 0.48 13.35
N LEU A 153 -0.28 0.43 12.29
CA LEU A 153 -0.50 1.59 11.42
C LEU A 153 -1.18 2.73 12.19
N LYS A 154 -2.23 2.49 12.97
CA LYS A 154 -2.86 3.53 13.82
C LYS A 154 -1.87 4.18 14.78
N LEU A 155 -1.02 3.39 15.43
CA LEU A 155 0.02 3.86 16.33
C LEU A 155 0.96 4.86 15.64
N ILE A 156 1.38 4.57 14.41
CA ILE A 156 2.25 5.44 13.62
C ILE A 156 1.50 6.62 13.00
N ALA A 157 0.24 6.45 12.60
CA ALA A 157 -0.61 7.54 12.17
C ALA A 157 -0.76 8.62 13.25
N TRP A 158 -0.83 8.20 14.52
CA TRP A 158 -0.98 9.14 15.63
C TRP A 158 0.34 9.78 16.08
N ASN A 159 1.42 8.98 16.16
CA ASN A 159 2.69 9.37 16.79
C ASN A 159 3.87 9.55 15.81
N GLY A 160 3.60 9.58 14.51
CA GLY A 160 4.59 9.36 13.46
C GLY A 160 5.86 10.21 13.52
N GLU A 161 5.82 11.43 14.09
CA GLU A 161 6.91 12.43 13.98
C GLU A 161 8.23 11.90 14.53
N LYS A 162 8.16 11.15 15.63
CA LYS A 162 9.34 10.62 16.33
C LYS A 162 9.59 9.15 16.01
N LEU A 163 8.58 8.43 15.53
CA LEU A 163 8.57 6.97 15.49
C LEU A 163 8.74 6.36 14.09
N GLU A 164 8.92 7.17 13.04
CA GLU A 164 9.13 6.69 11.66
C GLU A 164 10.29 5.68 11.56
N LYS A 165 11.49 6.04 12.04
CA LYS A 165 12.68 5.20 11.89
C LYS A 165 12.58 3.86 12.64
N PRO A 166 12.18 3.83 13.94
CA PRO A 166 11.94 2.57 14.64
C PRO A 166 10.88 1.70 13.96
N PHE A 167 9.84 2.31 13.40
CA PHE A 167 8.78 1.58 12.71
C PHE A 167 9.23 0.94 11.41
N LEU A 168 9.98 1.66 10.56
CA LEU A 168 10.47 1.13 9.29
C LEU A 168 11.36 -0.11 9.45
N ARG A 169 12.00 -0.30 10.62
CA ARG A 169 12.78 -1.51 10.94
C ARG A 169 11.90 -2.74 11.18
N ILE A 170 10.74 -2.55 11.79
CA ILE A 170 9.78 -3.62 12.09
C ILE A 170 8.83 -3.85 10.90
N PHE A 171 8.61 -2.84 10.06
CA PHE A 171 7.62 -2.87 8.98
C PHE A 171 7.69 -4.11 8.07
N PRO A 172 8.87 -4.62 7.65
CA PRO A 172 8.96 -5.86 6.87
C PRO A 172 8.34 -7.08 7.58
N ALA A 173 8.42 -7.15 8.92
CA ALA A 173 7.85 -8.25 9.71
C ALA A 173 6.31 -8.23 9.76
N LEU A 174 5.67 -7.13 9.35
CA LEU A 174 4.21 -7.06 9.20
C LEU A 174 3.74 -7.77 7.92
N ILE A 175 4.63 -7.97 6.95
CA ILE A 175 4.30 -8.50 5.63
C ILE A 175 4.36 -10.03 5.67
N SER A 176 3.21 -10.65 5.47
CA SER A 176 3.04 -12.10 5.35
C SER A 176 2.07 -12.42 4.21
N PRO A 177 1.96 -13.68 3.77
CA PRO A 177 1.00 -14.06 2.73
C PRO A 177 -0.45 -13.64 3.03
N GLY A 178 -0.86 -13.65 4.32
CA GLY A 178 -2.21 -13.27 4.73
C GLY A 178 -2.42 -11.76 4.87
N SER A 179 -1.37 -10.99 5.19
CA SER A 179 -1.45 -9.54 5.38
C SER A 179 -1.07 -8.73 4.14
N PHE A 180 -0.35 -9.32 3.18
CA PHE A 180 0.20 -8.62 2.01
C PHE A 180 -0.87 -7.87 1.21
N LEU A 181 -1.87 -8.57 0.65
CA LEU A 181 -2.91 -7.94 -0.17
C LEU A 181 -3.76 -6.93 0.63
N PRO A 182 -4.23 -7.26 1.86
CA PRO A 182 -4.98 -6.31 2.69
C PRO A 182 -4.18 -5.08 3.14
N MET A 183 -2.86 -5.19 3.24
CA MET A 183 -2.03 -4.09 3.70
C MET A 183 -1.94 -2.98 2.66
N PHE A 184 -1.87 -3.31 1.36
CA PHE A 184 -1.69 -2.30 0.31
C PHE A 184 -2.73 -1.15 0.36
N PRO A 185 -4.06 -1.41 0.41
CA PRO A 185 -5.04 -0.34 0.55
C PRO A 185 -4.81 0.49 1.83
N SER A 186 -4.57 -0.16 2.98
CA SER A 186 -4.29 0.56 4.23
C SER A 186 -3.06 1.47 4.16
N LEU A 187 -2.03 1.12 3.39
CA LEU A 187 -0.85 1.97 3.18
C LEU A 187 -1.14 3.16 2.27
N ILE A 188 -1.91 2.95 1.19
CA ILE A 188 -2.31 4.05 0.30
C ILE A 188 -3.22 5.04 1.03
N ASP A 189 -4.09 4.50 1.89
CA ASP A 189 -5.08 5.24 2.68
C ASP A 189 -4.51 5.75 3.99
N PHE A 190 -3.19 5.67 4.18
CA PHE A 190 -2.56 6.00 5.45
C PHE A 190 -2.75 7.47 5.87
N PRO A 191 -2.69 8.47 4.96
CA PRO A 191 -3.10 9.83 5.29
C PRO A 191 -4.58 9.95 5.67
N ILE A 192 -5.45 9.12 5.09
CA ILE A 192 -6.89 9.12 5.38
C ILE A 192 -7.13 8.56 6.79
N LEU A 193 -6.34 7.58 7.22
CA LEU A 193 -6.37 7.09 8.60
C LEU A 193 -6.07 8.20 9.61
N VAL A 194 -5.15 9.11 9.30
CA VAL A 194 -4.89 10.30 10.16
C VAL A 194 -6.14 11.17 10.22
N VAL A 195 -6.77 11.48 9.09
CA VAL A 195 -8.01 12.27 9.03
C VAL A 195 -9.13 11.62 9.86
N ALA A 196 -9.25 10.29 9.78
CA ALA A 196 -10.21 9.52 10.56
C ALA A 196 -9.96 9.64 12.06
N LEU A 197 -8.71 9.45 12.50
CA LEU A 197 -8.34 9.51 13.91
C LEU A 197 -8.52 10.92 14.48
N GLU A 198 -8.15 11.96 13.74
CA GLU A 198 -8.37 13.35 14.17
C GLU A 198 -9.86 13.71 14.24
N ARG A 199 -10.71 13.07 13.43
CA ARG A 199 -12.16 13.25 13.52
C ARG A 199 -12.69 12.69 14.85
N VAL A 200 -12.23 11.50 15.24
CA VAL A 200 -12.56 10.90 16.55
C VAL A 200 -12.08 11.77 17.71
N GLU A 201 -10.89 12.37 17.59
CA GLU A 201 -10.38 13.32 18.61
C GLU A 201 -11.29 14.55 18.75
N ARG A 202 -11.73 15.13 17.63
CA ARG A 202 -12.62 16.31 17.65
C ARG A 202 -14.00 16.00 18.24
N SER A 203 -14.52 14.79 18.03
CA SER A 203 -15.84 14.40 18.53
C SER A 203 -15.84 13.88 19.97
N SER A 204 -14.73 13.28 20.41
CA SER A 204 -14.71 12.45 21.63
C SER A 204 -13.56 12.77 22.59
N GLY A 205 -12.72 13.77 22.26
CA GLY A 205 -11.61 14.22 23.10
C GLY A 205 -10.32 13.40 22.96
N SER A 206 -9.35 13.67 23.84
CA SER A 206 -7.96 13.18 23.78
C SER A 206 -7.79 11.64 23.85
N LEU A 207 -8.77 10.90 24.40
CA LEU A 207 -8.69 9.44 24.61
C LEU A 207 -9.17 8.63 23.38
N VAL A 208 -8.56 8.90 22.22
CA VAL A 208 -8.99 8.35 20.91
C VAL A 208 -9.16 6.83 20.91
N GLY A 209 -8.20 6.05 21.44
CA GLY A 209 -8.30 4.59 21.44
C GLY A 209 -9.40 4.03 22.33
N ASN A 210 -9.60 4.60 23.53
CA ASN A 210 -10.71 4.21 24.41
C ASN A 210 -12.08 4.48 23.77
N ASN A 211 -12.19 5.58 23.02
CA ASN A 211 -13.40 5.97 22.32
C ASN A 211 -13.70 5.03 21.14
N ILE A 212 -12.69 4.63 20.37
CA ILE A 212 -12.87 3.65 19.29
C ILE A 212 -13.35 2.30 19.88
N ALA A 213 -12.74 1.86 20.97
CA ALA A 213 -13.11 0.61 21.64
C ALA A 213 -14.54 0.66 22.20
N SER A 214 -15.03 1.81 22.69
CA SER A 214 -16.41 1.95 23.16
C SER A 214 -17.41 1.94 22.00
N ILE A 215 -17.12 2.64 20.89
CA ILE A 215 -17.97 2.67 19.68
C ILE A 215 -18.13 1.28 19.06
N GLN A 216 -17.06 0.48 19.02
CA GLN A 216 -17.15 -0.89 18.50
C GLN A 216 -17.97 -1.80 19.42
N LYS A 217 -17.91 -1.58 20.73
CA LYS A 217 -18.62 -2.40 21.72
C LYS A 217 -20.14 -2.14 21.74
N SER A 218 -20.61 -0.95 21.37
CA SER A 218 -22.05 -0.63 21.35
C SER A 218 -22.81 -1.22 20.16
N LYS A 219 -22.14 -1.48 19.02
CA LYS A 219 -22.79 -2.02 17.82
C LYS A 219 -23.14 -3.51 17.89
N VAL A 220 -22.35 -4.32 18.61
CA VAL A 220 -22.57 -5.78 18.70
C VAL A 220 -23.87 -6.13 19.45
N PRO A 221 -24.20 -5.49 20.59
CA PRO A 221 -25.48 -5.71 21.27
C PRO A 221 -26.68 -5.18 20.49
N GLU A 222 -26.59 -4.00 19.87
CA GLU A 222 -27.71 -3.38 19.15
C GLU A 222 -28.11 -4.16 17.90
N MET A 223 -27.16 -4.70 17.14
CA MET A 223 -27.47 -5.49 15.94
C MET A 223 -28.10 -6.84 16.29
N LEU A 224 -27.69 -7.45 17.42
CA LEU A 224 -28.32 -8.65 17.97
C LEU A 224 -29.71 -8.35 18.53
N LEU A 225 -29.88 -7.24 19.25
CA LEU A 225 -31.19 -6.77 19.74
C LEU A 225 -32.14 -6.46 18.59
N ALA A 226 -31.67 -5.80 17.53
CA ALA A 226 -32.46 -5.50 16.34
C ALA A 226 -32.86 -6.76 15.57
N LEU A 227 -31.95 -7.74 15.43
CA LEU A 227 -32.26 -9.04 14.81
C LEU A 227 -33.24 -9.86 15.67
N MET A 228 -33.15 -9.77 16.99
CA MET A 228 -34.10 -10.40 17.90
C MET A 228 -35.48 -9.72 17.84
N ASP A 229 -35.53 -8.39 17.78
CA ASP A 229 -36.78 -7.63 17.63
C ASP A 229 -37.41 -7.86 16.25
N GLU A 230 -36.63 -7.96 15.18
CA GLU A 230 -37.13 -8.26 13.83
C GLU A 230 -37.72 -9.69 13.77
N ALA A 231 -37.04 -10.67 14.37
CA ALA A 231 -37.52 -12.04 14.44
C ALA A 231 -38.75 -12.20 15.36
N TYR A 232 -38.94 -11.32 16.34
CA TYR A 232 -40.02 -11.40 17.32
C TYR A 232 -41.24 -10.53 16.98
N THR A 233 -41.04 -9.40 16.30
CA THR A 233 -42.11 -8.44 15.97
C THR A 233 -42.54 -8.46 14.50
N GLY A 234 -41.75 -9.09 13.60
CA GLY A 234 -42.11 -9.27 12.19
C GLY A 234 -42.33 -7.97 11.40
N SER A 235 -41.89 -6.83 11.93
CA SER A 235 -42.22 -5.51 11.38
C SER A 235 -41.05 -4.99 10.53
N THR A 236 -41.21 -5.01 9.21
CA THR A 236 -40.38 -4.22 8.30
C THR A 236 -40.68 -2.75 8.55
N ILE A 237 -39.71 -1.97 9.05
CA ILE A 237 -39.88 -0.53 9.31
C ILE A 237 -40.40 0.15 8.04
N GLY A 238 -41.66 0.59 8.12
CA GLY A 238 -42.34 1.35 7.08
C GLY A 238 -41.88 2.80 7.08
N ASP A 239 -41.76 3.32 5.86
CA ASP A 239 -41.69 4.73 5.48
C ASP A 239 -42.79 5.56 6.17
N GLY A 240 -42.42 6.69 6.78
CA GLY A 240 -43.34 7.54 7.54
C GLY A 240 -42.71 8.85 7.99
N GLY A 241 -42.80 9.88 7.15
CA GLY A 241 -42.39 11.25 7.46
C GLY A 241 -43.33 12.00 8.41
N GLY A 242 -42.81 13.06 9.04
CA GLY A 242 -43.60 13.99 9.86
C GLY A 242 -42.79 14.87 10.82
N ASP A 243 -42.14 15.88 10.27
CA ASP A 243 -41.92 17.25 10.79
C ASP A 243 -41.63 17.51 12.29
N SER A 244 -40.40 17.95 12.59
CA SER A 244 -40.11 18.84 13.72
C SER A 244 -38.90 19.72 13.39
N GLY A 245 -39.14 21.00 13.15
CA GLY A 245 -38.12 21.97 12.79
C GLY A 245 -37.25 22.47 13.95
N THR A 246 -36.04 22.89 13.55
CA THR A 246 -35.15 23.87 14.21
C THR A 246 -34.35 23.37 15.42
N GLU A 247 -33.08 23.02 15.20
CA GLU A 247 -31.95 23.92 15.45
C GLU A 247 -30.68 23.38 14.75
N ALA A 248 -30.09 24.24 13.91
CA ALA A 248 -28.86 23.97 13.19
C ALA A 248 -27.66 24.04 14.16
N SER A 249 -27.34 22.90 14.77
CA SER A 249 -26.00 22.62 15.26
C SER A 249 -25.45 21.50 14.40
N SER A 250 -24.38 21.78 13.65
CA SER A 250 -23.62 20.79 12.89
C SER A 250 -22.98 19.80 13.85
N THR A 251 -23.75 18.84 14.35
CA THR A 251 -23.26 17.60 14.93
C THR A 251 -22.75 16.78 13.76
N ILE A 252 -21.49 17.04 13.39
CA ILE A 252 -20.78 16.31 12.36
C ILE A 252 -20.65 14.87 12.85
N ASP A 253 -21.54 14.03 12.33
CA ASP A 253 -21.80 12.68 12.80
C ASP A 253 -20.53 11.80 12.75
N VAL A 254 -20.19 11.20 13.89
CA VAL A 254 -19.11 10.21 14.03
C VAL A 254 -19.50 8.91 13.33
N ALA A 255 -20.78 8.76 12.95
CA ALA A 255 -21.38 7.54 12.43
C ALA A 255 -21.23 7.30 10.92
N ASP A 256 -20.28 7.91 10.20
CA ASP A 256 -20.03 7.48 8.82
C ASP A 256 -19.43 6.05 8.84
N PRO A 257 -20.18 5.02 8.37
CA PRO A 257 -19.77 3.63 8.49
C PRO A 257 -18.40 3.34 7.85
N LEU A 258 -18.03 4.15 6.84
CA LEU A 258 -16.77 4.02 6.10
C LEU A 258 -15.55 4.41 6.95
N PHE A 259 -15.68 5.42 7.82
CA PHE A 259 -14.60 5.81 8.72
C PHE A 259 -14.42 4.79 9.86
N LEU A 260 -15.52 4.20 10.34
CA LEU A 260 -15.45 3.13 11.34
C LEU A 260 -14.81 1.86 10.79
N GLU A 261 -15.04 1.55 9.51
CA GLU A 261 -14.38 0.43 8.83
C GLU A 261 -12.85 0.62 8.77
N LEU A 262 -12.38 1.85 8.51
CA LEU A 262 -10.95 2.17 8.54
C LEU A 262 -10.32 2.04 9.94
N LEU A 263 -11.14 2.15 10.98
CA LEU A 263 -10.74 2.05 12.38
C LEU A 263 -10.91 0.65 12.97
N LYS A 264 -11.25 -0.37 12.18
CA LYS A 264 -11.24 -1.75 12.68
C LYS A 264 -9.82 -2.25 12.85
N ASP A 265 -9.59 -3.01 13.92
CA ASP A 265 -8.30 -3.68 14.18
C ASP A 265 -8.25 -5.10 13.59
N GLU A 266 -9.34 -5.54 12.96
CA GLU A 266 -9.49 -6.89 12.42
C GLU A 266 -8.98 -6.99 10.98
N ASN A 267 -8.27 -8.09 10.70
CA ASN A 267 -7.94 -8.54 9.35
C ASN A 267 -9.13 -9.28 8.71
N ASP A 268 -10.36 -8.86 9.02
CA ASP A 268 -11.54 -9.40 8.36
C ASP A 268 -11.45 -8.99 6.88
N GLY A 269 -11.17 -9.98 6.03
CA GLY A 269 -10.80 -9.81 4.63
C GLY A 269 -11.51 -8.63 3.98
N LEU A 270 -10.70 -7.67 3.51
CA LEU A 270 -11.19 -6.35 3.10
C LEU A 270 -12.41 -6.46 2.18
N SER A 271 -13.55 -5.97 2.67
CA SER A 271 -14.59 -5.48 1.77
C SER A 271 -13.97 -4.39 0.89
N GLU A 272 -14.34 -4.38 -0.40
CA GLU A 272 -13.87 -3.36 -1.33
C GLU A 272 -14.26 -1.98 -0.77
N ARG A 273 -13.27 -1.21 -0.34
CA ARG A 273 -13.50 0.08 0.33
C ARG A 273 -14.06 1.06 -0.69
N HIS A 274 -15.31 1.47 -0.53
CA HIS A 274 -16.04 2.32 -1.47
C HIS A 274 -15.62 3.80 -1.31
N TRP A 275 -14.39 4.10 -1.71
CA TRP A 275 -13.78 5.44 -1.65
C TRP A 275 -14.47 6.52 -2.50
N ASN A 276 -15.50 6.13 -3.28
CA ASN A 276 -16.26 7.03 -4.14
C ASN A 276 -17.54 7.55 -3.47
N SER A 277 -17.72 7.35 -2.16
CA SER A 277 -18.90 7.90 -1.48
C SER A 277 -18.82 9.44 -1.44
N PRO A 278 -19.93 10.15 -1.73
CA PRO A 278 -19.97 11.62 -1.69
C PRO A 278 -19.56 12.20 -0.34
N GLY A 279 -19.94 11.52 0.77
CA GLY A 279 -19.63 11.92 2.13
C GLY A 279 -18.13 11.88 2.45
N MET A 280 -17.45 10.78 2.12
CA MET A 280 -16.01 10.63 2.33
C MET A 280 -15.22 11.64 1.48
N THR A 281 -15.64 11.87 0.24
CA THR A 281 -14.98 12.81 -0.67
C THR A 281 -15.07 14.25 -0.15
N ALA A 282 -16.23 14.65 0.37
CA ALA A 282 -16.41 15.98 0.97
C ALA A 282 -15.53 16.18 2.21
N VAL A 283 -15.44 15.19 3.10
CA VAL A 283 -14.59 15.25 4.31
C VAL A 283 -13.11 15.34 3.96
N ILE A 284 -12.65 14.52 3.01
CA ILE A 284 -11.28 14.55 2.51
C ILE A 284 -10.97 15.92 1.90
N GLN A 285 -11.89 16.47 1.09
CA GLN A 285 -11.70 17.75 0.45
C GLN A 285 -11.62 18.89 1.49
N ILE A 286 -12.44 18.85 2.54
CA ILE A 286 -12.37 19.80 3.66
C ILE A 286 -11.02 19.68 4.38
N ALA A 287 -10.57 18.47 4.70
CA ALA A 287 -9.30 18.25 5.40
C ALA A 287 -8.09 18.78 4.61
N ILE A 288 -8.14 18.73 3.28
CA ILE A 288 -7.07 19.23 2.40
C ILE A 288 -7.14 20.74 2.19
N ASN A 289 -8.35 21.31 2.12
CA ASN A 289 -8.56 22.74 1.91
C ASN A 289 -8.34 23.58 3.18
N THR A 290 -8.45 22.96 4.37
CA THR A 290 -8.17 23.61 5.65
C THR A 290 -6.67 23.55 5.97
N ALA A 291 -6.17 24.34 6.92
CA ALA A 291 -4.77 24.25 7.36
C ALA A 291 -4.43 22.82 7.80
N GLN A 292 -3.62 22.13 6.99
CA GLN A 292 -3.25 20.72 7.22
C GLN A 292 -2.56 20.59 8.58
N SER A 293 -2.98 19.60 9.37
CA SER A 293 -2.31 19.25 10.63
C SER A 293 -0.88 18.79 10.36
N ASP A 294 0.00 18.96 11.34
CA ASP A 294 1.40 18.54 11.18
C ASP A 294 1.51 17.01 11.06
N ARG A 295 0.62 16.26 11.72
CA ARG A 295 0.47 14.80 11.55
C ARG A 295 0.14 14.43 10.11
N LEU A 296 -0.82 15.12 9.49
CA LEU A 296 -1.20 14.86 8.09
C LEU A 296 -0.06 15.19 7.12
N LYS A 297 0.59 16.35 7.26
CA LYS A 297 1.74 16.74 6.43
C LYS A 297 2.86 15.71 6.53
N GLN A 298 3.14 15.24 7.73
CA GLN A 298 4.15 14.23 7.94
C GLN A 298 3.74 12.91 7.28
N MET A 299 2.49 12.48 7.45
CA MET A 299 2.03 11.22 6.90
C MET A 299 2.03 11.20 5.37
N LEU A 300 1.75 12.34 4.73
CA LEU A 300 1.90 12.50 3.27
C LEU A 300 3.35 12.29 2.80
N ASN A 301 4.34 12.58 3.65
CA ASN A 301 5.75 12.36 3.35
C ASN A 301 6.25 10.95 3.72
N VAL A 302 5.72 10.35 4.78
CA VAL A 302 6.10 9.01 5.26
C VAL A 302 5.50 7.91 4.37
N THR A 303 4.26 8.07 3.91
CA THR A 303 3.54 7.06 3.14
C THR A 303 4.31 6.58 1.89
N PRO A 304 4.87 7.45 1.02
CA PRO A 304 5.66 6.99 -0.12
C PRO A 304 6.90 6.17 0.28
N ARG A 305 7.54 6.48 1.42
CA ARG A 305 8.72 5.74 1.90
C ARG A 305 8.34 4.34 2.41
N ILE A 306 7.20 4.22 3.10
CA ILE A 306 6.68 2.92 3.52
C ILE A 306 6.32 2.07 2.29
N LEU A 307 5.73 2.68 1.25
CA LEU A 307 5.48 1.99 -0.02
C LEU A 307 6.78 1.52 -0.68
N ASP A 308 7.85 2.31 -0.62
CA ASP A 308 9.16 1.90 -1.15
C ASP A 308 9.67 0.62 -0.44
N VAL A 309 9.53 0.53 0.89
CA VAL A 309 9.88 -0.68 1.65
C VAL A 309 8.94 -1.85 1.32
N TYR A 310 7.63 -1.61 1.27
CA TYR A 310 6.62 -2.62 0.93
C TYR A 310 6.88 -3.24 -0.44
N PHE A 311 7.15 -2.42 -1.45
CA PHE A 311 7.47 -2.87 -2.80
C PHE A 311 8.83 -3.56 -2.90
N SER A 312 9.82 -3.12 -2.12
CA SER A 312 11.13 -3.77 -2.06
C SER A 312 11.01 -5.20 -1.51
N VAL A 313 10.28 -5.38 -0.40
CA VAL A 313 10.00 -6.71 0.18
C VAL A 313 9.17 -7.55 -0.79
N ALA A 314 8.16 -6.96 -1.44
CA ALA A 314 7.34 -7.66 -2.44
C ALA A 314 8.18 -8.22 -3.61
N LEU A 315 9.15 -7.46 -4.11
CA LEU A 315 10.02 -7.89 -5.20
C LEU A 315 11.07 -8.93 -4.78
N GLN A 316 11.39 -9.04 -3.49
CA GLN A 316 12.40 -9.98 -2.98
C GLN A 316 11.77 -11.29 -2.50
N ASP A 317 10.77 -11.21 -1.62
CA ASP A 317 10.37 -12.36 -0.78
C ASP A 317 8.97 -12.89 -1.11
N VAL A 318 8.13 -12.10 -1.78
CA VAL A 318 6.72 -12.47 -2.03
C VAL A 318 6.60 -13.33 -3.30
N ASN A 319 5.66 -14.29 -3.25
CA ASN A 319 5.36 -15.19 -4.36
C ASN A 319 4.67 -14.49 -5.54
N ASN A 320 4.88 -15.04 -6.74
CA ASN A 320 4.36 -14.46 -7.98
C ASN A 320 2.82 -14.38 -8.00
N SER A 321 2.10 -15.29 -7.36
CA SER A 321 0.62 -15.27 -7.33
C SER A 321 0.07 -14.06 -6.57
N LEU A 322 0.64 -13.73 -5.40
CA LEU A 322 0.22 -12.55 -4.65
C LEU A 322 0.63 -11.26 -5.37
N ILE A 323 1.82 -11.21 -5.98
CA ILE A 323 2.23 -10.06 -6.79
C ILE A 323 1.26 -9.86 -7.97
N CYS A 324 0.88 -10.94 -8.66
CA CYS A 324 -0.07 -10.88 -9.76
C CYS A 324 -1.45 -10.39 -9.29
N ALA A 325 -1.92 -10.82 -8.11
CA ALA A 325 -3.17 -10.36 -7.52
C ALA A 325 -3.12 -8.91 -7.05
N LEU A 326 -1.94 -8.40 -6.68
CA LEU A 326 -1.76 -7.00 -6.26
C LEU A 326 -1.90 -6.02 -7.45
N ILE A 327 -1.41 -6.37 -8.63
CA ILE A 327 -1.35 -5.45 -9.79
C ILE A 327 -2.72 -4.81 -10.13
N PRO A 328 -3.84 -5.54 -10.22
CA PRO A 328 -5.16 -4.94 -10.43
C PRO A 328 -5.56 -3.93 -9.35
N LEU A 329 -5.17 -4.17 -8.09
CA LEU A 329 -5.40 -3.22 -6.98
C LEU A 329 -4.62 -1.93 -7.20
N LEU A 330 -3.36 -2.01 -7.66
CA LEU A 330 -2.54 -0.85 -8.01
C LEU A 330 -3.18 -0.05 -9.16
N MET A 331 -3.63 -0.75 -10.20
CA MET A 331 -4.31 -0.14 -11.35
C MET A 331 -5.60 0.58 -10.95
N SER A 332 -6.37 0.01 -10.02
CA SER A 332 -7.59 0.63 -9.48
C SER A 332 -7.29 1.89 -8.69
N ARG A 333 -6.32 1.82 -7.76
CA ARG A 333 -5.97 2.93 -6.87
C ARG A 333 -5.25 4.08 -7.56
N ASN A 334 -4.65 3.88 -8.73
CA ASN A 334 -3.89 4.92 -9.44
C ASN A 334 -4.73 6.20 -9.74
N SER A 335 -6.04 6.06 -9.96
CA SER A 335 -6.95 7.19 -10.18
C SER A 335 -7.67 7.68 -8.92
N THR A 336 -7.71 6.90 -7.85
CA THR A 336 -8.48 7.18 -6.62
C THR A 336 -7.54 7.43 -5.44
N LEU A 337 -6.63 8.39 -5.56
CA LEU A 337 -5.73 8.79 -4.48
C LEU A 337 -6.26 10.02 -3.75
N LEU A 338 -5.75 10.26 -2.54
CA LEU A 338 -5.97 11.50 -1.82
C LEU A 338 -5.60 12.71 -2.73
N PRO A 339 -6.47 13.73 -2.88
CA PRO A 339 -6.28 14.82 -3.82
C PRO A 339 -5.25 15.87 -3.36
N ASP A 340 -4.06 15.43 -2.96
CA ASP A 340 -2.85 16.25 -2.84
C ASP A 340 -1.92 16.01 -4.04
N LYS A 341 -1.48 17.07 -4.71
CA LYS A 341 -0.73 16.98 -5.97
C LYS A 341 0.65 16.34 -5.78
N ALA A 342 1.38 16.73 -4.73
CA ALA A 342 2.74 16.25 -4.50
C ALA A 342 2.75 14.78 -4.05
N PHE A 343 1.85 14.43 -3.13
CA PHE A 343 1.61 13.07 -2.68
C PHE A 343 1.17 12.16 -3.83
N SER A 344 0.12 12.55 -4.57
CA SER A 344 -0.39 11.78 -5.70
C SER A 344 0.71 11.49 -6.73
N TYR A 345 1.54 12.47 -7.07
CA TYR A 345 2.65 12.28 -7.98
C TYR A 345 3.67 11.25 -7.45
N LYS A 346 4.10 11.41 -6.18
CA LYS A 346 5.06 10.51 -5.54
C LYS A 346 4.55 9.07 -5.45
N VAL A 347 3.28 8.88 -5.10
CA VAL A 347 2.65 7.56 -4.97
C VAL A 347 2.45 6.93 -6.35
N ARG A 348 1.84 7.64 -7.31
CA ARG A 348 1.62 7.10 -8.67
C ARG A 348 2.93 6.66 -9.32
N LYS A 349 3.99 7.45 -9.19
CA LYS A 349 5.32 7.09 -9.69
C LYS A 349 5.76 5.72 -9.16
N ARG A 350 5.65 5.49 -7.85
CA ARG A 350 6.02 4.22 -7.20
C ARG A 350 5.13 3.05 -7.62
N LEU A 351 3.82 3.28 -7.75
CA LEU A 351 2.88 2.27 -8.26
C LEU A 351 3.29 1.81 -9.67
N LEU A 352 3.57 2.77 -10.55
CA LEU A 352 3.99 2.49 -11.93
C LEU A 352 5.35 1.78 -11.97
N GLU A 353 6.35 2.27 -11.23
CA GLU A 353 7.68 1.66 -11.15
C GLU A 353 7.60 0.20 -10.66
N PHE A 354 6.81 -0.06 -9.61
CA PHE A 354 6.62 -1.42 -9.12
C PHE A 354 5.90 -2.31 -10.14
N MET A 355 4.83 -1.84 -10.78
CA MET A 355 4.13 -2.63 -11.81
C MET A 355 5.07 -2.99 -12.97
N LEU A 356 5.87 -2.04 -13.44
CA LEU A 356 6.85 -2.28 -14.51
C LEU A 356 7.93 -3.26 -14.06
N ALA A 357 8.44 -3.14 -12.84
CA ALA A 357 9.39 -4.09 -12.27
C ALA A 357 8.79 -5.50 -12.13
N ALA A 358 7.51 -5.60 -11.74
CA ALA A 358 6.79 -6.87 -11.64
C ALA A 358 6.60 -7.53 -13.01
N PHE A 359 6.20 -6.77 -14.04
CA PHE A 359 6.12 -7.27 -15.42
C PHE A 359 7.50 -7.68 -15.97
N GLN A 360 8.55 -6.95 -15.61
CA GLN A 360 9.91 -7.29 -16.01
C GLN A 360 10.40 -8.59 -15.34
N ARG A 361 10.06 -8.81 -14.07
CA ARG A 361 10.39 -10.03 -13.33
C ARG A 361 9.61 -11.23 -13.87
N SER A 362 8.33 -11.04 -14.19
CA SER A 362 7.40 -12.10 -14.62
C SER A 362 6.51 -11.61 -15.76
N PRO A 363 6.96 -11.72 -17.03
CA PRO A 363 6.20 -11.29 -18.21
C PRO A 363 4.80 -11.93 -18.31
N ASP A 364 4.65 -13.17 -17.89
CA ASP A 364 3.39 -13.94 -17.94
C ASP A 364 2.23 -13.23 -17.22
N PHE A 365 2.52 -12.34 -16.27
CA PHE A 365 1.51 -11.51 -15.60
C PHE A 365 0.67 -10.70 -16.59
N ILE A 366 1.23 -10.24 -17.71
CA ILE A 366 0.49 -9.48 -18.71
C ILE A 366 -0.61 -10.35 -19.35
N ALA A 367 -0.30 -11.62 -19.63
CA ALA A 367 -1.29 -12.55 -20.18
C ALA A 367 -2.36 -12.92 -19.14
N LEU A 368 -1.96 -13.16 -17.88
CA LEU A 368 -2.88 -13.47 -16.79
C LEU A 368 -3.82 -12.30 -16.48
N LEU A 369 -3.31 -11.07 -16.55
CA LEU A 369 -4.04 -9.83 -16.25
C LEU A 369 -4.62 -9.15 -17.49
N LYS A 370 -4.77 -9.86 -18.61
CA LYS A 370 -5.27 -9.30 -19.87
C LYS A 370 -6.58 -8.52 -19.71
N LYS A 371 -7.53 -9.05 -18.94
CA LYS A 371 -8.86 -8.42 -18.72
C LYS A 371 -8.72 -7.10 -17.96
N PRO A 372 -8.10 -7.05 -16.76
CA PRO A 372 -7.81 -5.79 -16.07
C PRO A 372 -7.07 -4.77 -16.93
N ILE A 373 -6.09 -5.21 -17.72
CA ILE A 373 -5.31 -4.33 -18.60
C ILE A 373 -6.19 -3.72 -19.69
N ILE A 374 -6.97 -4.53 -20.40
CA ILE A 374 -7.90 -4.08 -21.45
C ILE A 374 -8.90 -3.06 -20.91
N ASN A 375 -9.48 -3.33 -19.73
CA ASN A 375 -10.42 -2.41 -19.09
C ASN A 375 -9.77 -1.04 -18.82
N ARG A 376 -8.53 -1.03 -18.31
CA ARG A 376 -7.81 0.22 -18.03
C ARG A 376 -7.37 0.97 -19.30
N LEU A 377 -7.11 0.27 -20.40
CA LEU A 377 -6.86 0.90 -21.70
C LEU A 377 -8.11 1.60 -22.24
N GLY A 378 -9.30 1.02 -22.03
CA GLY A 378 -10.57 1.64 -22.43
C GLY A 378 -10.86 2.97 -21.69
N GLU A 379 -10.42 3.08 -20.44
CA GLU A 379 -10.60 4.28 -19.60
C GLU A 379 -9.50 5.36 -19.81
N ALA A 380 -8.61 5.19 -20.78
CA ALA A 380 -7.41 6.03 -20.92
C ALA A 380 -7.69 7.53 -21.12
N TYR A 381 -8.90 7.89 -21.54
CA TYR A 381 -9.27 9.25 -21.92
C TYR A 381 -10.05 10.04 -20.85
N ASP A 382 -10.34 9.43 -19.70
CA ASP A 382 -11.15 10.06 -18.66
C ASP A 382 -10.35 11.12 -17.89
N ASN A 383 -9.08 10.81 -17.56
CA ASN A 383 -8.24 11.60 -16.66
C ASN A 383 -6.76 11.42 -17.04
N PRO A 384 -5.91 12.47 -16.98
CA PRO A 384 -4.47 12.36 -17.21
C PRO A 384 -3.77 11.23 -16.43
N ALA A 385 -4.22 10.94 -15.20
CA ALA A 385 -3.67 9.82 -14.42
C ALA A 385 -3.95 8.44 -15.06
N LYS A 386 -5.14 8.26 -15.65
CA LYS A 386 -5.50 7.05 -16.40
C LYS A 386 -4.77 6.99 -17.74
N THR A 387 -4.56 8.13 -18.40
CA THR A 387 -3.75 8.21 -19.62
C THR A 387 -2.32 7.75 -19.36
N GLU A 388 -1.67 8.23 -18.29
CA GLU A 388 -0.30 7.83 -17.96
C GLU A 388 -0.21 6.33 -17.63
N LEU A 389 -1.17 5.79 -16.89
CA LEU A 389 -1.27 4.33 -16.67
C LEU A 389 -1.39 3.57 -18.00
N ALA A 390 -2.29 4.00 -18.89
CA ALA A 390 -2.49 3.37 -20.18
C ALA A 390 -1.21 3.39 -21.05
N LEU A 391 -0.42 4.46 -21.00
CA LEU A 391 0.89 4.53 -21.67
C LEU A 391 1.84 3.45 -21.15
N GLN A 392 1.96 3.31 -19.83
CA GLN A 392 2.84 2.31 -19.22
C GLN A 392 2.37 0.88 -19.53
N LEU A 393 1.05 0.64 -19.57
CA LEU A 393 0.48 -0.65 -19.96
C LEU A 393 0.74 -0.96 -21.44
N CYS A 394 0.57 0.02 -22.34
CA CYS A 394 0.91 -0.15 -23.77
C CYS A 394 2.39 -0.51 -23.94
N TRP A 395 3.28 0.19 -23.21
CA TRP A 395 4.70 -0.12 -23.23
C TRP A 395 4.98 -1.55 -22.75
N ALA A 396 4.39 -1.96 -21.61
CA ALA A 396 4.57 -3.28 -21.04
C ALA A 396 4.09 -4.39 -21.98
N ILE A 397 2.90 -4.23 -22.59
CA ILE A 397 2.36 -5.17 -23.58
C ILE A 397 3.35 -5.35 -24.74
N GLY A 398 3.86 -4.25 -25.30
CA GLY A 398 4.80 -4.29 -26.41
C GLY A 398 6.15 -4.90 -26.03
N GLU A 399 6.75 -4.45 -24.92
CA GLU A 399 8.08 -4.89 -24.48
C GLU A 399 8.14 -6.38 -24.16
N HIS A 400 7.08 -6.91 -23.56
CA HIS A 400 7.01 -8.30 -23.11
C HIS A 400 6.20 -9.20 -24.06
N GLY A 401 5.86 -8.71 -25.25
CA GLY A 401 5.16 -9.51 -26.25
C GLY A 401 3.83 -10.07 -25.76
N GLY A 402 3.04 -9.29 -25.00
CA GLY A 402 1.72 -9.72 -24.52
C GLY A 402 1.72 -10.85 -23.48
N GLY A 403 2.87 -11.07 -22.83
CA GLY A 403 3.07 -12.11 -21.83
C GLY A 403 4.00 -13.24 -22.25
N GLY A 404 4.69 -13.11 -23.38
CA GLY A 404 5.70 -14.07 -23.83
C GLY A 404 5.22 -15.05 -24.90
N ARG A 405 6.12 -15.94 -25.36
CA ARG A 405 5.90 -16.81 -26.54
C ARG A 405 4.80 -17.85 -26.34
N SER A 406 4.57 -18.27 -25.10
CA SER A 406 3.54 -19.24 -24.71
C SER A 406 2.12 -18.67 -24.77
N HIS A 407 1.96 -17.35 -24.69
CA HIS A 407 0.66 -16.69 -24.48
C HIS A 407 0.11 -16.04 -25.76
N LYS A 408 0.02 -16.81 -26.85
CA LYS A 408 -0.43 -16.31 -28.17
C LYS A 408 -1.86 -15.77 -28.15
N ASP A 409 -2.80 -16.48 -27.53
CA ASP A 409 -4.22 -16.06 -27.51
C ASP A 409 -4.42 -14.77 -26.71
N ALA A 410 -3.76 -14.65 -25.55
CA ALA A 410 -3.78 -13.42 -24.77
C ALA A 410 -3.16 -12.25 -25.55
N SER A 411 -2.06 -12.50 -26.27
CA SER A 411 -1.41 -11.49 -27.12
C SER A 411 -2.30 -11.05 -28.28
N ARG A 412 -3.09 -11.95 -28.86
CA ARG A 412 -4.08 -11.63 -29.89
C ARG A 412 -5.20 -10.74 -29.35
N GLU A 413 -5.78 -11.08 -28.19
CA GLU A 413 -6.82 -10.24 -27.56
C GLU A 413 -6.28 -8.86 -27.14
N LEU A 414 -5.06 -8.78 -26.62
CA LEU A 414 -4.39 -7.51 -26.31
C LEU A 414 -4.17 -6.69 -27.59
N PHE A 415 -3.74 -7.33 -28.68
CA PHE A 415 -3.62 -6.68 -29.98
C PHE A 415 -4.96 -6.12 -30.46
N GLU A 416 -6.04 -6.90 -30.33
CA GLU A 416 -7.40 -6.48 -30.71
C GLU A 416 -7.86 -5.24 -29.95
N SER A 417 -7.61 -5.20 -28.64
CA SER A 417 -7.90 -4.03 -27.82
C SER A 417 -7.07 -2.80 -28.23
N LEU A 418 -5.78 -2.96 -28.50
CA LEU A 418 -4.93 -1.88 -28.99
C LEU A 418 -5.36 -1.38 -30.37
N GLU A 419 -5.77 -2.29 -31.26
CA GLU A 419 -6.27 -1.95 -32.59
C GLU A 419 -7.62 -1.20 -32.50
N LEU A 420 -8.51 -1.62 -31.61
CA LEU A 420 -9.79 -0.94 -31.38
C LEU A 420 -9.54 0.50 -30.91
N LEU A 421 -8.69 0.67 -29.90
CA LEU A 421 -8.30 1.99 -29.39
C LEU A 421 -7.68 2.85 -30.50
N LEU A 422 -6.82 2.27 -31.35
CA LEU A 422 -6.26 2.99 -32.50
C LEU A 422 -7.38 3.49 -33.44
N TYR A 423 -8.33 2.64 -33.82
CA TYR A 423 -9.39 3.00 -34.76
C TYR A 423 -10.42 3.99 -34.21
N GLU A 424 -10.85 3.85 -32.95
CA GLU A 424 -11.77 4.80 -32.30
C GLU A 424 -11.24 6.24 -32.33
N ASN A 425 -9.92 6.38 -32.16
CA ASN A 425 -9.26 7.67 -32.19
C ASN A 425 -9.10 8.24 -33.60
N LEU A 426 -8.83 7.38 -34.60
CA LEU A 426 -8.82 7.80 -36.01
C LEU A 426 -10.20 8.28 -36.47
N LEU A 427 -11.27 7.64 -36.00
CA LEU A 427 -12.65 8.03 -36.31
C LEU A 427 -13.05 9.33 -35.63
N SER A 428 -12.70 9.49 -34.35
CA SER A 428 -12.95 10.71 -33.57
C SER A 428 -12.25 11.94 -34.18
N SER A 429 -11.04 11.76 -34.73
CA SER A 429 -10.33 12.82 -35.45
C SER A 429 -10.99 13.21 -36.78
N ARG A 430 -11.77 12.31 -37.40
CA ARG A 430 -12.46 12.57 -38.68
C ARG A 430 -13.83 13.19 -38.51
N LEU A 431 -14.54 12.81 -37.45
CA LEU A 431 -15.93 13.21 -37.23
C LEU A 431 -16.08 14.53 -36.45
N GLY A 432 -15.02 15.07 -35.87
CA GLY A 432 -15.10 16.32 -35.09
C GLY A 432 -15.97 16.22 -33.82
N LEU A 433 -16.50 15.03 -33.50
CA LEU A 433 -17.53 14.77 -32.48
C LEU A 433 -17.10 14.94 -31.02
N ARG A 434 -15.86 15.36 -30.77
CA ARG A 434 -15.34 15.62 -29.41
C ARG A 434 -15.03 17.10 -29.16
N GLN A 435 -15.58 17.98 -30.00
CA GLN A 435 -15.62 19.42 -29.78
C GLN A 435 -16.78 19.71 -28.81
N ASP A 436 -16.50 19.78 -27.52
CA ASP A 436 -17.38 20.53 -26.62
C ASP A 436 -17.19 22.02 -26.97
N PRO A 437 -18.22 22.75 -27.43
CA PRO A 437 -18.11 24.14 -27.85
C PRO A 437 -18.14 25.09 -26.65
N GLY A 438 -17.20 24.94 -25.71
CA GLY A 438 -17.11 25.76 -24.50
C GLY A 438 -15.68 25.90 -23.99
N ASP A 439 -15.09 27.07 -24.26
CA ASP A 439 -13.96 27.74 -23.58
C ASP A 439 -12.88 26.87 -22.88
N ASN A 440 -11.76 26.61 -23.58
CA ASN A 440 -10.36 26.73 -23.08
C ASN A 440 -9.35 26.17 -24.11
N SER A 441 -8.76 27.05 -24.94
CA SER A 441 -7.80 26.68 -26.01
C SER A 441 -6.53 25.97 -25.50
N SER A 442 -6.09 26.24 -24.27
CA SER A 442 -4.92 25.61 -23.65
C SER A 442 -5.17 24.17 -23.20
N GLY A 443 -6.35 23.88 -22.63
CA GLY A 443 -6.76 22.54 -22.22
C GLY A 443 -7.01 21.61 -23.42
N GLU A 444 -7.53 22.16 -24.51
CA GLU A 444 -7.77 21.42 -25.75
C GLU A 444 -6.46 20.97 -26.42
N SER A 445 -5.44 21.85 -26.44
CA SER A 445 -4.10 21.51 -26.96
C SER A 445 -3.41 20.43 -26.13
N PHE A 446 -3.50 20.51 -24.79
CA PHE A 446 -2.96 19.49 -23.90
C PHE A 446 -3.64 18.12 -24.08
N ARG A 447 -4.97 18.11 -24.24
CA ARG A 447 -5.75 16.88 -24.50
C ARG A 447 -5.39 16.25 -25.84
N LYS A 448 -5.24 17.07 -26.89
CA LYS A 448 -4.78 16.61 -28.22
C LYS A 448 -3.36 16.04 -28.16
N SER A 449 -2.43 16.71 -27.46
CA SER A 449 -1.05 16.26 -27.33
C SER A 449 -0.92 14.94 -26.54
N SER A 450 -1.67 14.79 -25.45
CA SER A 450 -1.70 13.55 -24.66
C SER A 450 -2.32 12.38 -25.44
N GLN A 451 -3.38 12.63 -26.22
CA GLN A 451 -3.97 11.64 -27.13
C GLN A 451 -2.97 11.17 -28.19
N SER A 452 -2.23 12.08 -28.82
CA SER A 452 -1.19 11.73 -29.79
C SER A 452 -0.05 10.93 -29.15
N ARG A 453 0.36 11.27 -27.93
CA ARG A 453 1.35 10.50 -27.16
C ARG A 453 0.85 9.07 -26.92
N LEU A 454 -0.42 8.89 -26.56
CA LEU A 454 -1.02 7.56 -26.39
C LEU A 454 -1.04 6.75 -27.69
N LEU A 455 -1.48 7.35 -28.81
CA LEU A 455 -1.47 6.67 -30.10
C LEU A 455 -0.07 6.23 -30.52
N CYS A 456 0.94 7.04 -30.22
CA CYS A 456 2.32 6.67 -30.48
C CYS A 456 2.76 5.41 -29.70
N PHE A 457 2.36 5.29 -28.42
CA PHE A 457 2.63 4.10 -27.61
C PHE A 457 1.86 2.88 -28.14
N VAL A 458 0.60 3.06 -28.54
CA VAL A 458 -0.25 2.00 -29.11
C VAL A 458 0.35 1.48 -30.42
N ILE A 459 0.74 2.37 -31.33
CA ILE A 459 1.43 2.01 -32.59
C ILE A 459 2.72 1.24 -32.31
N THR A 460 3.50 1.68 -31.32
CA THR A 460 4.73 0.99 -30.91
C THR A 460 4.43 -0.39 -30.34
N ALA A 461 3.41 -0.52 -29.50
CA ALA A 461 3.00 -1.79 -28.91
C ALA A 461 2.52 -2.77 -29.98
N ILE A 462 1.71 -2.32 -30.95
CA ILE A 462 1.26 -3.09 -32.12
C ILE A 462 2.46 -3.60 -32.92
N ALA A 463 3.43 -2.74 -33.23
CA ALA A 463 4.62 -3.11 -33.99
C ALA A 463 5.50 -4.12 -33.24
N LYS A 464 5.72 -3.91 -31.94
CA LYS A 464 6.47 -4.85 -31.08
C LYS A 464 5.76 -6.20 -30.94
N LEU A 465 4.44 -6.21 -30.71
CA LEU A 465 3.64 -7.43 -30.65
C LEU A 465 3.70 -8.21 -31.97
N ALA A 466 3.61 -7.54 -33.12
CA ALA A 466 3.72 -8.17 -34.43
C ALA A 466 5.12 -8.71 -34.74
N THR A 467 6.15 -8.06 -34.21
CA THR A 467 7.55 -8.53 -34.30
C THR A 467 7.74 -9.78 -33.45
N TYR A 468 7.13 -9.81 -32.26
CA TYR A 468 7.21 -10.92 -31.33
C TYR A 468 6.36 -12.13 -31.77
N HIS A 469 5.11 -11.89 -32.20
CA HIS A 469 4.13 -12.88 -32.66
C HIS A 469 3.82 -12.67 -34.14
N ARG A 470 4.55 -13.38 -35.01
CA ARG A 470 4.49 -13.21 -36.47
C ARG A 470 3.10 -13.38 -37.09
N GLU A 471 2.20 -14.10 -36.43
CA GLU A 471 0.79 -14.24 -36.88
C GLU A 471 0.03 -12.92 -36.90
N LEU A 472 0.42 -11.94 -36.08
CA LEU A 472 -0.20 -10.62 -36.00
C LEU A 472 0.33 -9.64 -37.07
N LEU A 473 1.42 -10.00 -37.76
CA LEU A 473 2.11 -9.12 -38.70
C LEU A 473 1.23 -8.60 -39.85
N PRO A 474 0.43 -9.43 -40.56
CA PRO A 474 -0.43 -8.92 -41.62
C PRO A 474 -1.44 -7.89 -41.11
N ARG A 475 -2.02 -8.17 -39.93
CA ARG A 475 -3.00 -7.30 -39.28
C ARG A 475 -2.37 -5.98 -38.87
N ALA A 476 -1.20 -6.01 -38.23
CA ALA A 476 -0.44 -4.83 -37.85
C ALA A 476 -0.12 -3.91 -39.05
N ARG A 477 0.30 -4.49 -40.18
CA ARG A 477 0.55 -3.71 -41.41
C ARG A 477 -0.71 -3.02 -41.93
N VAL A 478 -1.87 -3.68 -41.83
CA VAL A 478 -3.15 -3.07 -42.20
C VAL A 478 -3.51 -1.92 -41.24
N SER A 479 -3.39 -2.12 -39.92
CA SER A 479 -3.73 -1.11 -38.92
C SER A 479 -2.82 0.12 -39.07
N LEU A 480 -1.50 -0.08 -39.16
CA LEU A 480 -0.54 1.02 -39.36
C LEU A 480 -0.70 1.68 -40.73
N GLY A 481 -0.98 0.90 -41.77
CA GLY A 481 -1.25 1.42 -43.12
C GLY A 481 -2.53 2.26 -43.19
N LYS A 482 -3.53 2.01 -42.33
CA LYS A 482 -4.70 2.89 -42.20
C LYS A 482 -4.34 4.20 -41.52
N VAL A 483 -3.48 4.19 -40.50
CA VAL A 483 -2.99 5.41 -39.83
C VAL A 483 -2.16 6.25 -40.82
N ALA A 484 -1.18 5.66 -41.50
CA ALA A 484 -0.31 6.36 -42.43
C ALA A 484 -1.08 6.94 -43.65
N ARG A 485 -2.21 6.34 -44.03
CA ARG A 485 -3.11 6.86 -45.08
C ARG A 485 -4.18 7.79 -44.54
N SER A 486 -4.41 7.82 -43.23
CA SER A 486 -5.32 8.76 -42.61
C SER A 486 -4.65 10.13 -42.55
N ARG A 487 -5.39 11.19 -42.88
CA ARG A 487 -4.97 12.57 -42.64
C ARG A 487 -5.10 12.89 -41.15
N THR A 488 -4.38 12.17 -40.28
CA THR A 488 -4.28 12.52 -38.86
C THR A 488 -3.63 13.88 -38.72
N SER A 489 -4.16 14.72 -37.85
CA SER A 489 -3.66 16.09 -37.64
C SER A 489 -2.28 16.15 -36.98
N ASP A 490 -1.85 15.11 -36.26
CA ASP A 490 -0.55 15.08 -35.58
C ASP A 490 0.52 14.33 -36.39
N ALA A 491 1.54 15.08 -36.83
CA ALA A 491 2.68 14.56 -37.58
C ALA A 491 3.43 13.44 -36.84
N ARG A 492 3.50 13.47 -35.50
CA ARG A 492 4.23 12.47 -34.71
C ARG A 492 3.62 11.08 -34.81
N VAL A 493 2.29 11.01 -34.86
CA VAL A 493 1.53 9.77 -34.99
C VAL A 493 1.70 9.21 -36.39
N TRP A 494 1.60 10.08 -37.40
CA TRP A 494 1.77 9.71 -38.80
C TRP A 494 3.19 9.18 -39.09
N THR A 495 4.23 9.93 -38.70
CA THR A 495 5.62 9.54 -38.92
C THR A 495 5.93 8.20 -38.27
N ARG A 496 5.53 8.02 -36.99
CA ARG A 496 5.77 6.75 -36.29
C ARG A 496 5.07 5.56 -36.95
N ALA A 497 3.83 5.73 -37.44
CA ALA A 497 3.14 4.67 -38.17
C ALA A 497 3.82 4.35 -39.51
N HIS A 498 4.30 5.37 -40.23
CA HIS A 498 5.01 5.22 -41.49
C HIS A 498 6.33 4.49 -41.31
N ASP A 499 7.14 4.90 -40.32
CA ASP A 499 8.43 4.29 -40.00
C ASP A 499 8.28 2.82 -39.63
N TYR A 500 7.33 2.47 -38.76
CA TYR A 500 7.09 1.07 -38.39
C TYR A 500 6.49 0.25 -39.52
N LEU A 501 5.70 0.84 -40.42
CA LEU A 501 5.24 0.13 -41.61
C LEU A 501 6.39 -0.24 -42.55
N GLY A 502 7.38 0.66 -42.68
CA GLY A 502 8.64 0.39 -43.36
C GLY A 502 9.46 -0.67 -42.63
N LEU A 503 9.63 -0.55 -41.31
CA LEU A 503 10.42 -1.48 -40.50
C LEU A 503 9.86 -2.91 -40.49
N LEU A 504 8.53 -3.07 -40.43
CA LEU A 504 7.85 -4.36 -40.49
C LEU A 504 7.91 -5.03 -41.88
N SER A 505 8.55 -4.39 -42.87
CA SER A 505 8.86 -5.02 -44.16
C SER A 505 10.05 -5.98 -44.07
N ASP A 506 10.99 -5.72 -43.18
CA ASP A 506 12.14 -6.59 -42.92
C ASP A 506 12.01 -7.21 -41.52
N THR A 507 11.85 -8.53 -41.48
CA THR A 507 11.64 -9.24 -40.21
C THR A 507 12.92 -9.34 -39.37
N GLY A 508 14.10 -9.32 -40.00
CA GLY A 508 15.38 -9.38 -39.30
C GLY A 508 15.70 -8.05 -38.61
N ILE A 509 15.56 -6.95 -39.34
CA ILE A 509 15.80 -5.60 -38.81
C ILE A 509 14.75 -5.25 -37.75
N SER A 510 13.47 -5.57 -37.99
CA SER A 510 12.43 -5.33 -36.98
C SER A 510 12.68 -6.10 -35.69
N LEU A 511 13.12 -7.36 -35.75
CA LEU A 511 13.47 -8.12 -34.54
C LEU A 511 14.69 -7.53 -33.80
N SER A 512 15.68 -7.00 -34.50
CA SER A 512 16.84 -6.35 -33.86
C SER A 512 16.48 -5.03 -33.16
N ILE A 513 15.48 -4.29 -33.65
CA ILE A 513 15.12 -2.95 -33.15
C ILE A 513 13.95 -3.01 -32.17
N LEU A 514 12.91 -3.78 -32.50
CA LEU A 514 11.66 -3.88 -31.75
C LEU A 514 11.58 -5.16 -30.91
N GLY A 515 12.54 -6.07 -31.05
CA GLY A 515 12.60 -7.30 -30.25
C GLY A 515 12.80 -7.01 -28.76
N PRO A 516 12.50 -7.99 -27.90
CA PRO A 516 12.61 -7.84 -26.46
C PRO A 516 14.05 -7.55 -26.05
N SER A 517 14.23 -6.59 -25.13
CA SER A 517 15.53 -6.17 -24.62
C SER A 517 16.28 -7.26 -23.84
N LYS A 518 15.57 -8.27 -23.32
CA LYS A 518 16.13 -9.45 -22.64
C LYS A 518 15.68 -10.74 -23.34
N PRO A 519 16.59 -11.70 -23.60
CA PRO A 519 16.21 -12.99 -24.18
C PRO A 519 15.36 -13.79 -23.18
N ALA A 520 14.32 -14.47 -23.69
CA ALA A 520 13.37 -15.23 -22.89
C ALA A 520 13.98 -16.47 -22.19
N SER A 521 15.20 -16.87 -22.55
CA SER A 521 15.99 -17.89 -21.87
C SER A 521 17.48 -17.61 -22.08
N LYS A 522 18.36 -18.14 -21.20
CA LYS A 522 19.83 -18.09 -21.36
C LYS A 522 20.33 -18.73 -22.66
N GLU A 523 19.50 -19.52 -23.32
CA GLU A 523 19.83 -20.30 -24.53
C GLU A 523 19.19 -19.73 -25.81
N ALA A 524 18.22 -18.83 -25.69
CA ALA A 524 17.55 -18.23 -26.84
C ALA A 524 18.29 -16.97 -27.30
N HIS A 525 19.36 -17.13 -28.07
CA HIS A 525 19.83 -16.03 -28.91
C HIS A 525 18.73 -15.69 -29.93
N ASN A 526 18.11 -14.52 -29.79
CA ASN A 526 17.27 -14.00 -30.85
C ASN A 526 18.18 -13.79 -32.08
N PRO A 527 17.83 -14.33 -33.26
CA PRO A 527 18.63 -14.10 -34.45
C PRO A 527 18.62 -12.58 -34.75
N GLY A 528 19.80 -11.96 -34.67
CA GLY A 528 19.95 -10.53 -34.90
C GLY A 528 20.09 -9.65 -33.65
N THR A 529 20.19 -10.17 -32.43
CA THR A 529 20.59 -9.32 -31.29
C THR A 529 22.06 -8.93 -31.44
N VAL A 530 22.31 -7.69 -31.86
CA VAL A 530 23.66 -7.10 -31.81
C VAL A 530 24.09 -7.09 -30.35
N ASN A 531 25.15 -7.84 -30.03
CA ASN A 531 25.74 -7.81 -28.69
C ASN A 531 26.53 -6.49 -28.55
N TRP A 532 25.84 -5.44 -28.11
CA TRP A 532 26.41 -4.09 -27.95
C TRP A 532 27.65 -4.05 -27.04
N SER A 533 27.84 -5.06 -26.17
CA SER A 533 29.04 -5.21 -25.34
C SER A 533 30.32 -5.57 -26.14
N GLN A 534 30.18 -6.05 -27.38
CA GLN A 534 31.29 -6.36 -28.29
C GLN A 534 31.49 -5.27 -29.37
N GLY A 535 30.70 -4.20 -29.34
CA GLY A 535 30.63 -3.15 -30.38
C GLY A 535 31.88 -2.27 -30.57
N GLY A 536 32.93 -2.47 -29.77
CA GLY A 536 34.16 -1.67 -29.87
C GLY A 536 35.06 -1.99 -31.07
N THR A 537 34.82 -3.07 -31.81
CA THR A 537 35.77 -3.55 -32.85
C THR A 537 35.21 -3.67 -34.27
N LYS A 538 33.92 -3.40 -34.48
CA LYS A 538 33.32 -3.42 -35.83
C LYS A 538 32.38 -2.23 -35.98
N MET A 539 32.87 -1.19 -36.64
CA MET A 539 32.13 0.03 -36.95
C MET A 539 31.38 -0.09 -38.29
N VAL A 540 30.40 0.83 -38.46
CA VAL A 540 29.67 1.28 -39.66
C VAL A 540 28.25 0.67 -39.73
N ALA A 541 27.13 1.41 -39.64
CA ALA A 541 26.87 2.86 -39.59
C ALA A 541 25.46 3.21 -39.05
N HIS A 542 25.31 4.51 -38.74
CA HIS A 542 24.11 5.36 -38.66
C HIS A 542 23.16 5.27 -37.44
N ILE A 543 23.56 6.03 -36.40
CA ILE A 543 22.79 7.00 -35.57
C ILE A 543 21.48 6.51 -34.88
N PRO A 544 21.37 6.64 -33.53
CA PRO A 544 20.12 6.43 -32.81
C PRO A 544 19.10 7.58 -32.99
N PHE A 545 17.84 7.24 -33.25
CA PHE A 545 16.73 8.15 -33.60
C PHE A 545 16.14 8.98 -32.43
N TYR A 546 16.95 9.43 -31.47
CA TYR A 546 16.54 10.51 -30.56
C TYR A 546 16.99 11.91 -31.03
N ILE A 547 17.56 12.03 -32.24
CA ILE A 547 17.98 13.30 -32.86
C ILE A 547 17.23 13.55 -34.17
N LEU A 548 15.90 13.48 -34.14
CA LEU A 548 15.08 14.15 -35.16
C LEU A 548 14.12 15.14 -34.49
N HIS A 549 14.70 16.34 -34.27
CA HIS A 549 14.07 17.65 -34.20
C HIS A 549 13.19 17.96 -32.97
N GLU A 550 13.86 18.36 -31.88
CA GLU A 550 13.47 19.58 -31.17
C GLU A 550 14.02 20.78 -31.96
N GLN A 551 13.15 21.68 -32.42
CA GLN A 551 13.57 22.98 -32.95
C GLN A 551 13.49 24.02 -31.83
N GLY A 552 14.64 24.51 -31.38
CA GLY A 552 14.76 25.73 -30.56
C GLY A 552 16.15 25.91 -29.91
N PRO A 553 16.96 26.91 -30.33
CA PRO A 553 18.25 27.25 -29.71
C PRO A 553 18.10 28.15 -28.46
N PRO A 554 19.18 28.36 -27.64
CA PRO A 554 20.58 28.07 -27.95
C PRO A 554 21.32 27.04 -27.07
N PHE A 555 21.97 26.13 -27.80
CA PHE A 555 23.31 25.53 -27.68
C PHE A 555 23.99 25.39 -26.31
N HIS A 556 24.18 24.13 -25.91
CA HIS A 556 25.45 23.67 -25.34
C HIS A 556 26.07 22.65 -26.30
N ASP A 557 27.28 22.92 -26.80
CA ASP A 557 28.09 21.97 -27.55
C ASP A 557 28.57 20.87 -26.60
N PHE A 558 28.04 19.65 -26.75
CA PHE A 558 28.54 18.49 -26.02
C PHE A 558 29.85 18.01 -26.65
N SER A 559 30.90 17.96 -25.84
CA SER A 559 32.20 17.40 -26.23
C SER A 559 32.20 15.89 -25.96
N PHE A 560 32.94 15.12 -26.76
CA PHE A 560 33.12 13.66 -26.58
C PHE A 560 33.61 13.25 -25.18
N SER A 561 34.15 14.19 -24.39
CA SER A 561 34.52 14.01 -22.99
C SER A 561 33.34 13.78 -22.05
N ASP A 562 32.11 14.10 -22.47
CA ASP A 562 30.93 14.12 -21.60
C ASP A 562 30.20 12.76 -21.57
N ILE A 563 30.60 11.84 -22.46
CA ILE A 563 29.95 10.53 -22.66
C ILE A 563 30.76 9.38 -22.03
N LEU A 564 32.04 9.61 -21.69
CA LEU A 564 32.87 8.61 -21.02
C LEU A 564 33.01 8.95 -19.53
N PRO A 565 32.80 8.00 -18.60
CA PRO A 565 33.21 8.21 -17.23
C PRO A 565 34.73 8.35 -17.19
N ARG A 566 35.23 9.47 -16.66
CA ARG A 566 36.64 9.58 -16.28
C ARG A 566 36.93 8.48 -15.26
N ARG A 567 38.06 7.78 -15.46
CA ARG A 567 38.56 6.73 -14.56
C ARG A 567 38.65 7.22 -13.12
#